data_AF-A0A1M7YRB5-F1
#
_entry.id   AF-A0A1M7YRB5-F1
#
_cell.length_a   1.000
_cell.length_b   1.000
_cell.length_c   1.000
_cell.angle_alpha   90.00
_cell.angle_beta   90.00
_cell.angle_gamma   90.00
#
_symmetry.space_group_name_H-M   'P 1'
#
loop_
_entity.id
_entity.type
_entity.pdbx_description
1 polymer ?
#
loop_
_entity_poly.entity_id
_entity_poly.type
_entity_poly.pdbx_seq_one_letter_code
_entity_poly.pdbx_strand_id
1 'polypeptide(L)' 'MYSVQLNENNIVVGIMSFPPQDKNQIAVPEFDDSLLGLQYVNGQFVDPEPVSNE' A
#
# COMPACT_ATOMS: atom_id res chain seq x y z
N MET A 1 0.07 -6.15 -14.87
CA MET A 1 0.76 -6.16 -13.56
C MET A 1 0.62 -4.78 -12.99
N TYR A 2 0.15 -4.69 -11.76
CA TYR A 2 -0.13 -3.43 -11.07
C TYR A 2 0.83 -3.29 -9.89
N SER A 3 0.96 -2.08 -9.37
CA SER A 3 1.69 -1.84 -8.13
C SER A 3 0.95 -0.90 -7.21
N VAL A 4 1.16 -1.05 -5.92
CA VAL A 4 0.74 -0.07 -4.91
C VAL A 4 1.92 0.76 -4.47
N GLN A 5 1.73 2.06 -4.27
CA GLN A 5 2.72 3.00 -3.75
C GLN A 5 2.53 3.14 -2.24
N LEU A 6 3.60 2.87 -1.48
CA LEU A 6 3.63 3.06 -0.04
C LEU A 6 4.30 4.38 0.35
N ASN A 7 3.85 4.97 1.46
CA ASN A 7 4.56 6.03 2.16
C ASN A 7 5.53 5.47 3.22
N GLU A 8 6.14 6.35 4.01
CA GLU A 8 7.10 6.00 5.07
C GLU A 8 6.52 5.13 6.20
N ASN A 9 5.20 5.12 6.37
CA ASN A 9 4.49 4.34 7.38
C ASN A 9 3.90 3.03 6.82
N ASN A 10 4.34 2.63 5.62
CA ASN A 10 3.79 1.51 4.85
C ASN A 10 2.30 1.66 4.49
N ILE A 11 1.78 2.89 4.43
CA ILE A 11 0.39 3.13 4.02
C ILE A 11 0.31 3.24 2.50
N VAL A 12 -0.69 2.60 1.90
CA VAL A 12 -0.97 2.71 0.47
C VAL A 12 -1.52 4.09 0.15
N VAL A 13 -0.78 4.85 -0.66
CA VAL A 13 -1.13 6.21 -1.09
C VAL A 13 -1.43 6.34 -2.59
N GLY A 14 -1.27 5.25 -3.35
CA GLY A 14 -1.56 5.22 -4.78
C GLY A 14 -1.51 3.81 -5.35
N ILE A 15 -2.16 3.63 -6.50
CA ILE A 15 -2.19 2.37 -7.25
C ILE A 15 -1.88 2.68 -8.71
N MET A 16 -0.92 1.95 -9.27
CA MET A 16 -0.37 2.18 -10.60
C MET A 16 -0.67 1.01 -11.53
N SER A 17 -0.94 1.31 -12.81
CA SER A 17 -1.20 0.35 -13.88
C SER A 17 0.07 -0.23 -14.53
N PHE A 18 1.17 -0.25 -13.77
CA PHE A 18 2.48 -0.69 -14.23
C PHE A 18 3.24 -1.40 -13.08
N PRO A 19 4.28 -2.21 -13.38
CA PRO A 19 5.05 -2.91 -12.35
C PRO A 19 5.82 -1.96 -11.43
N PRO A 20 6.18 -2.37 -10.20
CA PRO A 20 6.98 -1.55 -9.28
C PRO A 20 8.24 -0.97 -9.93
N GLN A 21 8.41 0.35 -9.84
CA GLN A 21 9.61 1.07 -10.32
C GLN A 21 10.55 1.46 -9.18
N ASP A 22 10.03 1.46 -7.94
CA ASP A 22 10.75 1.91 -6.74
C ASP A 22 10.58 0.92 -5.58
N LYS A 23 11.47 1.03 -4.57
CA LYS A 23 11.49 0.14 -3.39
C LYS A 23 10.26 0.24 -2.50
N ASN A 24 9.57 1.37 -2.55
CA ASN A 24 8.35 1.64 -1.80
C ASN A 24 7.10 1.25 -2.61
N GLN A 25 7.25 0.47 -3.67
CA GLN A 25 6.14 -0.09 -4.44
C GLN A 25 6.07 -1.60 -4.30
N ILE A 26 4.86 -2.14 -4.20
CA ILE A 26 4.62 -3.57 -4.08
C ILE A 26 3.81 -4.04 -5.27
N ALA A 27 4.22 -5.15 -5.89
CA ALA A 27 3.48 -5.75 -6.98
C ALA A 27 2.18 -6.35 -6.46
N VAL A 28 1.07 -6.07 -7.14
CA VAL A 28 -0.24 -6.65 -6.86
C VAL A 28 -0.82 -7.30 -8.13
N PRO A 29 -1.59 -8.39 -7.99
CA PRO A 29 -2.06 -9.17 -9.13
C PRO A 29 -3.07 -8.38 -9.98
N GLU A 30 -3.89 -7.55 -9.35
CA GLU A 30 -4.96 -6.77 -9.98
C GLU A 30 -5.03 -5.35 -9.43
N PHE A 31 -5.79 -4.50 -10.12
CA PHE A 31 -6.11 -3.16 -9.65
C PHE A 31 -7.22 -3.24 -8.60
N ASP A 32 -6.96 -2.76 -7.39
CA ASP A 32 -7.91 -2.74 -6.28
C ASP A 32 -7.77 -1.44 -5.49
N ASP A 33 -8.74 -0.54 -5.65
CA ASP A 33 -8.78 0.77 -5.00
C ASP A 33 -9.16 0.72 -3.52
N SER A 34 -9.70 -0.40 -3.03
CA SER A 34 -9.98 -0.61 -1.61
C SER A 34 -8.71 -0.67 -0.76
N LEU A 35 -7.54 -0.88 -1.38
CA LEU A 35 -6.26 -0.90 -0.69
C LEU A 35 -5.80 0.48 -0.22
N LEU A 36 -6.34 1.58 -0.79
CA LEU A 36 -5.95 2.94 -0.43
C LEU A 36 -6.20 3.20 1.07
N GLY A 37 -5.17 3.69 1.76
CA GLY A 37 -5.23 3.96 3.20
C GLY A 37 -4.93 2.75 4.09
N LEU A 38 -4.88 1.52 3.55
CA LEU A 38 -4.45 0.35 4.30
C LEU A 38 -2.94 0.36 4.53
N GLN A 39 -2.53 -0.25 5.65
CA GLN A 39 -1.14 -0.46 5.98
C GLN A 39 -0.66 -1.83 5.48
N TYR A 40 0.52 -1.86 4.86
CA TYR A 40 1.16 -3.11 4.46
C TYR A 40 2.09 -3.62 5.56
N VAL A 41 1.72 -4.75 6.18
CA VAL A 41 2.47 -5.38 7.27
C VAL A 41 2.62 -6.87 6.99
N ASN A 42 3.85 -7.39 7.01
CA ASN A 42 4.15 -8.81 6.88
C ASN A 42 3.50 -9.52 5.67
N GLY A 43 3.39 -8.83 4.53
CA GLY A 43 2.78 -9.41 3.33
C GLY A 43 1.29 -9.17 3.17
N GLN A 44 0.65 -8.50 4.13
CA GLN A 44 -0.81 -8.31 4.18
C GLN A 44 -1.18 -6.82 4.24
N PHE A 45 -2.34 -6.48 3.69
CA PHE A 45 -2.96 -5.16 3.83
C PHE A 45 -3.95 -5.22 5.00
N VAL A 46 -3.77 -4.32 5.97
CA VAL A 46 -4.58 -4.26 7.20
C VAL A 46 -4.98 -2.82 7.47
N ASP A 47 -6.04 -2.63 8.26
CA ASP A 47 -6.38 -1.29 8.75
C ASP A 47 -5.21 -0.76 9.61
N PRO A 48 -4.78 0.49 9.39
CA PRO A 48 -3.74 1.08 10.22
C PRO A 48 -4.25 1.20 11.66
N GLU A 49 -3.37 0.93 12.63
CA GLU A 49 -3.68 1.21 14.02
C GLU A 49 -4.02 2.70 14.18
N PRO A 50 -5.09 3.06 14.91
CA PRO A 50 -5.40 4.46 15.16
C PRO A 50 -4.21 5.10 15.85
N VAL A 51 -3.70 6.19 15.27
CA VAL A 51 -2.65 6.98 15.92
C VAL A 51 -3.26 7.52 17.21
N SER A 52 -2.88 6.92 18.34
CA SER A 52 -3.30 7.41 19.65
C SER A 52 -2.62 8.75 19.87
N ASN A 53 -3.35 9.83 19.62
CA ASN A 53 -2.97 11.15 20.11
C ASN A 53 -3.27 11.19 21.62
N GLU A 54 -2.30 10.75 22.43
CA GLU A 54 -2.27 11.09 23.86
C GLU A 54 -1.93 12.59 24.07
#